data_AF-A0A8T5ILQ1-F1
#
_entry.id   AF-A0A8T5ILQ1-F1
#
_cell.length_a   1.000
_cell.length_b   1.000
_cell.length_c   1.000
_cell.angle_alpha   90.00
_cell.angle_beta   90.00
_cell.angle_gamma   90.00
#
_symmetry.space_group_name_H-M   'P 1'
#
loop_
_entity.id
_entity.type
_entity.pdbx_description
1 polymer ?
#
loop_
_entity_poly.entity_id
_entity_poly.type
_entity_poly.pdbx_seq_one_letter_code
_entity_poly.pdbx_strand_id
1 'polypeptide(L)'
;MSSLYWCEFPEECDWKKLGRWLDSDTITIYVTSSSRKEFDDWVKRIHKYAPTVKLGVWPTLSKEEGYWFSSFTSKKSIDVLEEFRGLDMKIDIEPPIPQKSYSLMTAFSWLVLNYFKGGENKKYLQDKILSLSKDAKVIVSGFPLPKFILKRWGWISGKNIKHNYMLYTSFFPKILRGVYRWKYKFFIKMNKDAYYAVGLIGVGIFRNEPCYDKIEEMKKDIEFLKKNNVKNFVIFRIGSILERGKEWLNETISL
;
A
#
# COMPACT_ATOMS: atom_id res chain seq x y z
N MET A 1 -2.98 -4.05 18.06
CA MET A 1 -3.24 -3.25 16.84
C MET A 1 -2.75 -4.08 15.69
N SER A 2 -3.56 -4.44 14.68
CA SER A 2 -3.09 -5.39 13.66
C SER A 2 -2.18 -4.73 12.64
N SER A 3 -1.14 -5.46 12.20
CA SER A 3 -0.26 -5.06 11.10
C SER A 3 -0.58 -5.83 9.82
N LEU A 4 -0.48 -5.13 8.70
CA LEU A 4 -0.41 -5.72 7.37
C LEU A 4 0.88 -5.30 6.69
N TYR A 5 1.29 -6.07 5.69
CA TYR A 5 2.54 -5.83 5.00
C TYR A 5 2.31 -5.82 3.49
N TRP A 6 2.87 -4.82 2.83
CA TRP A 6 2.93 -4.76 1.37
C TRP A 6 4.26 -5.37 0.91
N CYS A 7 4.21 -6.18 -0.15
CA CYS A 7 5.39 -6.76 -0.79
C CYS A 7 5.40 -6.35 -2.27
N GLU A 8 6.13 -5.28 -2.59
CA GLU A 8 6.21 -4.76 -3.97
C GLU A 8 7.16 -5.57 -4.87
N PHE A 9 8.19 -6.17 -4.28
CA PHE A 9 9.21 -6.94 -5.00
C PHE A 9 9.38 -8.32 -4.32
N PRO A 10 8.47 -9.27 -4.56
CA PRO A 10 8.51 -10.60 -3.93
C PRO A 10 9.76 -11.40 -4.27
N GLU A 11 10.35 -11.17 -5.44
CA GLU A 11 11.61 -11.80 -5.86
C GLU A 11 12.80 -11.40 -5.00
N GLU A 12 12.80 -10.17 -4.47
CA GLU A 12 13.87 -9.64 -3.62
C GLU A 12 13.77 -10.12 -2.17
N CYS A 13 12.68 -10.80 -1.79
CA CYS A 13 12.43 -11.19 -0.41
C CYS A 13 13.04 -12.54 -0.05
N ASP A 14 13.79 -12.59 1.07
CA ASP A 14 14.25 -13.84 1.67
C ASP A 14 13.13 -14.49 2.50
N TRP A 15 12.27 -15.27 1.82
CA TRP A 15 11.14 -15.96 2.43
C TRP A 15 11.53 -17.00 3.49
N LYS A 16 12.73 -17.60 3.36
CA LYS A 16 13.27 -18.54 4.35
C LYS A 16 13.67 -17.81 5.63
N LYS A 17 14.26 -16.62 5.51
CA LYS A 17 14.52 -15.73 6.65
C LYS A 17 13.24 -15.29 7.31
N LEU A 18 12.22 -14.89 6.53
CA LEU A 18 10.91 -14.52 7.07
C LEU A 18 10.30 -15.65 7.89
N GLY A 19 10.22 -16.87 7.34
CA GLY A 19 9.67 -18.03 8.04
C GLY A 19 10.35 -18.32 9.37
N ARG A 20 11.69 -18.27 9.40
CA ARG A 20 12.47 -18.41 10.65
C ARG A 20 12.21 -17.30 11.66
N TRP A 21 11.90 -16.10 11.20
CA TRP A 21 11.67 -14.96 12.08
C TRP A 21 10.26 -14.91 12.66
N LEU A 22 9.26 -15.34 11.89
CA LEU A 22 7.87 -15.43 12.34
C LEU A 22 7.66 -16.54 13.37
N ASP A 23 8.40 -17.64 13.27
CA ASP A 23 8.20 -18.80 14.15
C ASP A 23 6.73 -19.30 14.07
N SER A 24 5.90 -19.00 15.07
CA SER A 24 4.46 -19.28 15.08
C SER A 24 3.55 -18.09 14.73
N ASP A 25 4.10 -16.88 14.60
CA ASP A 25 3.33 -15.67 14.34
C ASP A 25 2.65 -15.69 12.97
N THR A 26 1.43 -15.18 12.95
CA THR A 26 0.62 -15.05 11.73
C THR A 26 0.57 -13.59 11.30
N ILE A 27 1.10 -13.29 10.13
CA ILE A 27 1.00 -11.97 9.49
C ILE A 27 0.24 -12.06 8.17
N THR A 28 -0.32 -10.93 7.72
CA THR A 28 -0.96 -10.83 6.40
C THR A 28 -0.09 -10.00 5.47
N ILE A 29 0.29 -10.58 4.32
CA ILE A 29 1.10 -9.92 3.29
C ILE A 29 0.27 -9.82 2.01
N TYR A 30 0.24 -8.63 1.39
CA TYR A 30 -0.27 -8.48 0.03
C TYR A 30 0.89 -8.39 -0.94
N VAL A 31 0.93 -9.31 -1.90
CA VAL A 31 2.07 -9.54 -2.79
C VAL A 31 1.75 -9.06 -4.20
N THR A 32 2.67 -8.30 -4.80
CA THR A 32 2.52 -7.86 -6.18
C THR A 32 2.45 -9.02 -7.15
N SER A 33 1.52 -8.98 -8.09
CA SER A 33 1.38 -10.02 -9.12
C SER A 33 0.72 -9.44 -10.37
N SER A 34 1.29 -9.74 -11.53
CA SER A 34 0.78 -9.33 -12.84
C SER A 34 -0.31 -10.24 -13.38
N SER A 35 -0.44 -11.46 -12.84
CA SER A 35 -1.46 -12.44 -13.22
C SER A 35 -1.84 -13.34 -12.05
N ARG A 36 -2.99 -14.03 -12.16
CA ARG A 36 -3.41 -15.03 -11.17
C ARG A 36 -2.40 -16.17 -11.02
N LYS A 37 -1.84 -16.65 -12.14
CA LYS A 37 -0.83 -17.72 -12.15
C LYS A 37 0.41 -17.33 -11.33
N GLU A 38 0.90 -16.11 -11.55
CA GLU A 38 2.05 -15.59 -10.79
C GLU A 38 1.77 -15.54 -9.29
N PHE A 39 0.58 -15.06 -8.90
CA PHE A 39 0.17 -15.04 -7.50
C PHE A 39 0.13 -16.45 -6.90
N ASP A 40 -0.46 -17.43 -7.59
CA ASP A 40 -0.53 -18.82 -7.12
C ASP A 40 0.88 -19.44 -6.96
N ASP A 41 1.83 -19.08 -7.81
CA ASP A 41 3.23 -19.50 -7.68
C ASP A 41 3.93 -18.82 -6.49
N TRP A 42 3.62 -17.54 -6.21
CA TRP A 42 4.05 -16.87 -4.98
C TRP A 42 3.50 -17.54 -3.73
N VAL A 43 2.22 -17.92 -3.72
CA VAL A 43 1.60 -18.64 -2.60
C VAL A 43 2.37 -19.91 -2.28
N LYS A 44 2.63 -20.76 -3.28
CA LYS A 44 3.40 -22.00 -3.10
C LYS A 44 4.80 -21.72 -2.55
N ARG A 45 5.51 -20.75 -3.13
CA ARG A 45 6.89 -20.44 -2.75
C ARG A 45 7.00 -19.86 -1.35
N ILE A 46 6.10 -18.97 -0.97
CA ILE A 46 6.10 -18.35 0.37
C ILE A 46 5.70 -19.39 1.41
N HIS A 47 4.62 -20.16 1.20
CA HIS A 47 4.15 -21.16 2.15
C HIS A 47 5.11 -22.34 2.35
N LYS A 48 5.98 -22.63 1.37
CA LYS A 48 7.09 -23.58 1.55
C LYS A 48 7.99 -23.20 2.74
N TYR A 49 8.14 -21.92 3.04
CA TYR A 49 9.05 -21.43 4.09
C TYR A 49 8.33 -20.75 5.26
N ALA A 50 7.20 -20.10 5.01
CA ALA A 50 6.43 -19.33 5.98
C ALA A 50 4.94 -19.69 5.86
N PRO A 51 4.54 -20.92 6.25
CA PRO A 51 3.17 -21.43 6.06
C PRO A 51 2.11 -20.69 6.88
N THR A 52 2.51 -19.97 7.94
CA THR A 52 1.60 -19.16 8.77
C THR A 52 1.19 -17.84 8.11
N VAL A 53 1.84 -17.44 7.02
CA VAL A 53 1.55 -16.17 6.35
C VAL A 53 0.22 -16.25 5.60
N LYS A 54 -0.68 -15.32 5.89
CA LYS A 54 -1.88 -15.09 5.08
C LYS A 54 -1.52 -14.21 3.88
N LEU A 55 -1.98 -14.60 2.70
CA LEU A 55 -1.63 -13.91 1.46
C LEU A 55 -2.86 -13.28 0.82
N GLY A 56 -2.75 -11.99 0.51
CA GLY A 56 -3.62 -11.28 -0.41
C GLY A 56 -2.84 -10.88 -1.67
N VAL A 57 -3.55 -10.54 -2.74
CA VAL A 57 -2.92 -10.13 -3.99
C VAL A 57 -2.86 -8.60 -4.09
N TRP A 58 -1.79 -8.09 -4.67
CA TRP A 58 -1.64 -6.71 -5.06
C TRP A 58 -1.46 -6.65 -6.59
N PRO A 59 -2.55 -6.58 -7.37
CA PRO A 59 -2.44 -6.59 -8.81
C PRO A 59 -1.62 -5.40 -9.32
N THR A 60 -0.72 -5.66 -10.26
CA THR A 60 0.11 -4.67 -10.94
C THR A 60 -0.11 -4.69 -12.45
N LEU A 61 0.12 -3.56 -13.09
CA LEU A 61 0.22 -3.42 -14.54
C LEU A 61 1.69 -3.28 -14.94
N SER A 62 1.96 -3.29 -16.25
CA SER A 62 3.28 -2.88 -16.74
C SER A 62 3.54 -1.39 -16.44
N LYS A 63 4.81 -0.97 -16.44
CA LYS A 63 5.16 0.45 -16.21
C LYS A 63 4.59 1.36 -17.30
N GLU A 64 4.53 0.86 -18.53
CA GLU A 64 3.99 1.55 -19.70
C GLU A 64 2.49 1.83 -19.55
N GLU A 65 1.78 0.94 -18.86
CA GLU A 65 0.36 1.09 -18.52
C GLU A 65 0.12 1.90 -17.23
N GLY A 66 1.19 2.38 -16.58
CA GLY A 66 1.14 3.21 -15.38
C GLY A 66 1.37 2.48 -14.07
N TYR A 67 1.65 1.18 -14.09
CA TYR A 67 1.92 0.25 -12.96
C TYR A 67 0.75 0.03 -11.98
N TRP A 68 0.02 1.09 -11.61
CA TRP A 68 -1.14 1.06 -10.74
C TRP A 68 -2.47 1.23 -11.47
N PHE A 69 -3.57 0.87 -10.80
CA PHE A 69 -4.93 0.93 -11.35
C PHE A 69 -5.66 2.20 -10.92
N SER A 70 -5.74 3.18 -11.80
CA SER A 70 -6.49 4.41 -11.54
C SER A 70 -7.57 4.67 -12.57
N SER A 71 -8.35 5.73 -12.37
CA SER A 71 -9.34 6.18 -13.34
C SER A 71 -8.75 6.56 -14.71
N PHE A 72 -7.43 6.71 -14.82
CA PHE A 72 -6.71 6.96 -16.08
C PHE A 72 -6.32 5.67 -16.81
N THR A 73 -6.35 4.53 -16.12
CA THR A 73 -6.05 3.22 -16.68
C THR A 73 -7.09 2.86 -17.74
N SER A 74 -6.67 2.21 -18.82
CA SER A 74 -7.57 1.75 -19.88
C SER A 74 -8.58 0.73 -19.34
N LYS A 75 -9.79 0.65 -19.93
CA LYS A 75 -10.79 -0.35 -19.51
C LYS A 75 -10.26 -1.77 -19.65
N LYS A 76 -9.52 -2.07 -20.73
CA LYS A 76 -8.89 -3.37 -20.96
C LYS A 76 -7.92 -3.73 -19.83
N SER A 77 -7.09 -2.79 -19.39
CA SER A 77 -6.17 -3.05 -18.29
C SER A 77 -6.93 -3.19 -16.97
N ILE A 78 -7.99 -2.39 -16.72
CA ILE A 78 -8.88 -2.56 -15.54
C ILE A 78 -9.52 -3.95 -15.50
N ASP A 79 -9.88 -4.53 -16.64
CA ASP A 79 -10.49 -5.85 -16.73
C ASP A 79 -9.56 -6.98 -16.24
N VAL A 80 -8.23 -6.77 -16.23
CA VAL A 80 -7.26 -7.73 -15.66
C VAL A 80 -7.54 -8.02 -14.17
N LEU A 81 -8.14 -7.06 -13.44
CA LEU A 81 -8.53 -7.28 -12.04
C LEU A 81 -9.51 -8.46 -11.86
N GLU A 82 -10.25 -8.81 -12.91
CA GLU A 82 -11.23 -9.92 -12.91
C GLU A 82 -10.55 -11.28 -12.69
N GLU A 83 -9.31 -11.46 -13.15
CA GLU A 83 -8.54 -12.71 -12.95
C GLU A 83 -8.31 -13.03 -11.47
N PHE A 84 -8.36 -12.00 -10.63
CA PHE A 84 -8.13 -12.09 -9.18
C PHE A 84 -9.44 -12.15 -8.37
N ARG A 85 -10.59 -12.33 -9.02
CA ARG A 85 -11.88 -12.45 -8.32
C ARG A 85 -11.84 -13.55 -7.25
N GLY A 86 -12.44 -13.26 -6.10
CA GLY A 86 -12.47 -14.16 -4.94
C GLY A 86 -11.22 -14.14 -4.07
N LEU A 87 -10.18 -13.37 -4.44
CA LEU A 87 -9.00 -13.15 -3.59
C LEU A 87 -9.10 -11.85 -2.82
N ASP A 88 -8.60 -11.84 -1.59
CA ASP A 88 -8.36 -10.59 -0.85
C ASP A 88 -7.34 -9.76 -1.61
N MET A 89 -7.68 -8.51 -1.95
CA MET A 89 -6.88 -7.70 -2.87
C MET A 89 -6.58 -6.28 -2.39
N LYS A 90 -5.42 -5.76 -2.78
CA LYS A 90 -5.00 -4.36 -2.63
C LYS A 90 -4.94 -3.71 -4.01
N ILE A 91 -5.57 -2.56 -4.17
CA ILE A 91 -5.57 -1.79 -5.42
C ILE A 91 -5.14 -0.36 -5.10
N ASP A 92 -4.06 0.12 -5.72
CA ASP A 92 -3.67 1.54 -5.65
C ASP A 92 -4.39 2.33 -6.73
N ILE A 93 -5.15 3.34 -6.31
CA ILE A 93 -5.91 4.25 -7.18
C ILE A 93 -5.15 5.54 -7.46
N GLU A 94 -3.85 5.43 -7.62
CA GLU A 94 -2.95 6.58 -7.86
C GLU A 94 -2.81 6.84 -9.35
N PRO A 95 -2.80 8.11 -9.81
CA PRO A 95 -2.58 8.42 -11.22
C PRO A 95 -1.31 7.74 -11.77
N PRO A 96 -1.22 7.56 -13.10
CA PRO A 96 -0.07 6.88 -13.69
C PRO A 96 1.22 7.62 -13.35
N ILE A 97 2.23 6.82 -13.03
CA ILE A 97 3.56 7.29 -12.67
C ILE A 97 4.15 8.11 -13.83
N PRO A 98 4.69 9.33 -13.58
CA PRO A 98 5.39 10.06 -14.63
C PRO A 98 6.64 9.28 -15.04
N GLN A 99 6.82 9.05 -16.35
CA GLN A 99 7.97 8.30 -16.91
C GLN A 99 9.33 9.02 -16.76
N LYS A 100 9.36 10.24 -16.20
CA LYS A 100 10.58 11.01 -15.97
C LYS A 100 11.21 10.62 -14.62
N SER A 101 12.54 10.80 -14.50
CA SER A 101 13.27 10.58 -13.24
C SER A 101 12.59 11.31 -12.08
N TYR A 102 12.34 10.59 -10.99
CA TYR A 102 11.67 11.14 -9.81
C TYR A 102 12.49 12.27 -9.18
N SER A 103 11.87 13.43 -9.01
CA SER A 103 12.35 14.51 -8.15
C SER A 103 11.17 15.05 -7.35
N LEU A 104 11.43 15.69 -6.19
CA LEU A 104 10.38 16.33 -5.39
C LEU A 104 9.57 17.34 -6.21
N MET A 105 10.22 18.10 -7.07
CA MET A 105 9.55 19.06 -7.97
C MET A 105 8.70 18.36 -9.02
N THR A 106 9.20 17.29 -9.63
CA THR A 106 8.43 16.48 -10.61
C THR A 106 7.22 15.83 -9.95
N ALA A 107 7.36 15.27 -8.76
CA ALA A 107 6.27 14.68 -8.00
C ALA A 107 5.23 15.74 -7.61
N PHE A 108 5.67 16.92 -7.16
CA PHE A 108 4.77 18.03 -6.83
C PHE A 108 4.02 18.54 -8.06
N SER A 109 4.70 18.84 -9.17
CA SER A 109 4.07 19.26 -10.42
C SER A 109 3.09 18.21 -10.94
N TRP A 110 3.47 16.93 -10.91
CA TRP A 110 2.60 15.83 -11.29
C TRP A 110 1.35 15.75 -10.40
N LEU A 111 1.49 15.89 -9.08
CA LEU A 111 0.36 15.85 -8.15
C LEU A 111 -0.60 17.01 -8.44
N VAL A 112 -0.09 18.23 -8.63
CA VAL A 112 -0.89 19.42 -8.94
C VAL A 112 -1.64 19.26 -10.26
N LEU A 113 -0.98 18.75 -11.31
CA LEU A 113 -1.62 18.51 -12.60
C LEU A 113 -2.77 17.49 -12.49
N ASN A 114 -2.55 16.41 -11.73
CA ASN A 114 -3.56 15.37 -11.56
C ASN A 114 -4.65 15.73 -10.53
N TYR A 115 -4.40 16.69 -9.64
CA TYR A 115 -5.36 17.17 -8.63
C TYR A 115 -6.68 17.63 -9.28
N PHE A 116 -6.58 18.32 -10.40
CA PHE A 116 -7.73 18.84 -11.13
C PHE A 116 -8.27 17.88 -12.19
N LYS A 117 -7.46 16.92 -12.65
CA LYS A 117 -7.84 15.99 -13.71
C LYS A 117 -8.61 14.78 -13.14
N GLY A 118 -9.78 14.51 -13.71
CA GLY A 118 -10.47 13.24 -13.52
C GLY A 118 -10.10 12.27 -14.63
N GLY A 119 -9.89 11.00 -14.30
CA GLY A 119 -9.70 9.96 -15.31
C GLY A 119 -11.02 9.52 -15.93
N GLU A 120 -10.99 9.27 -17.24
CA GLU A 120 -12.16 8.95 -18.07
C GLU A 120 -12.85 7.66 -17.64
N ASN A 121 -12.10 6.72 -17.06
CA ASN A 121 -12.59 5.41 -16.66
C ASN A 121 -12.96 5.32 -15.17
N LYS A 122 -13.12 6.47 -14.49
CA LYS A 122 -13.50 6.53 -13.06
C LYS A 122 -14.68 5.63 -12.71
N LYS A 123 -15.83 5.81 -13.36
CA LYS A 123 -17.04 5.04 -13.03
C LYS A 123 -16.82 3.55 -13.28
N TYR A 124 -16.14 3.22 -14.38
CA TYR A 124 -15.83 1.85 -14.75
C TYR A 124 -14.94 1.14 -13.72
N LEU A 125 -13.87 1.81 -13.27
CA LEU A 125 -13.02 1.30 -12.19
C LEU A 125 -13.79 1.13 -10.88
N GLN A 126 -14.62 2.11 -10.51
CA GLN A 126 -15.44 2.04 -9.29
C GLN A 126 -16.42 0.86 -9.34
N ASP A 127 -17.11 0.66 -10.47
CA ASP A 127 -18.04 -0.43 -10.69
C ASP A 127 -17.32 -1.80 -10.66
N LYS A 128 -16.11 -1.89 -11.26
CA LYS A 128 -15.26 -3.09 -11.18
C LYS A 128 -14.86 -3.41 -9.74
N ILE A 129 -14.35 -2.43 -9.00
CA ILE A 129 -13.97 -2.59 -7.58
C ILE A 129 -15.18 -3.02 -6.73
N LEU A 130 -16.35 -2.40 -6.94
CA LEU A 130 -17.58 -2.79 -6.24
C LEU A 130 -17.98 -4.23 -6.57
N SER A 131 -17.89 -4.63 -7.83
CA SER A 131 -18.17 -6.00 -8.27
C SER A 131 -17.23 -7.02 -7.61
N LEU A 132 -15.92 -6.75 -7.58
CA LEU A 132 -14.94 -7.62 -6.94
C LEU A 132 -15.14 -7.70 -5.42
N SER A 133 -15.53 -6.60 -4.80
CA SER A 133 -15.78 -6.54 -3.36
C SER A 133 -16.98 -7.37 -2.89
N LYS A 134 -17.82 -7.88 -3.81
CA LYS A 134 -18.90 -8.80 -3.44
C LYS A 134 -18.37 -10.15 -2.95
N ASP A 135 -17.23 -10.59 -3.49
CA ASP A 135 -16.70 -11.94 -3.27
C ASP A 135 -15.57 -11.98 -2.24
N ALA A 136 -14.78 -10.90 -2.13
CA ALA A 136 -13.63 -10.83 -1.24
C ALA A 136 -13.40 -9.41 -0.71
N LYS A 137 -12.48 -9.26 0.25
CA LYS A 137 -12.10 -7.95 0.78
C LYS A 137 -11.22 -7.22 -0.24
N VAL A 138 -11.54 -5.94 -0.47
CA VAL A 138 -10.72 -5.06 -1.32
C VAL A 138 -10.18 -3.90 -0.49
N ILE A 139 -8.87 -3.68 -0.52
CA ILE A 139 -8.20 -2.53 0.09
C ILE A 139 -7.84 -1.54 -1.01
N VAL A 140 -8.53 -0.40 -1.04
CA VAL A 140 -8.25 0.71 -1.94
C VAL A 140 -7.22 1.62 -1.28
N SER A 141 -6.02 1.68 -1.85
CA SER A 141 -4.91 2.49 -1.37
C SER A 141 -4.80 3.79 -2.16
N GLY A 142 -4.52 4.89 -1.47
CA GLY A 142 -4.23 6.15 -2.13
C GLY A 142 -3.70 7.23 -1.18
N PHE A 143 -3.46 8.41 -1.75
CA PHE A 143 -2.94 9.55 -1.00
C PHE A 143 -3.90 10.05 0.09
N PRO A 144 -3.38 10.65 1.18
CA PRO A 144 -4.19 11.26 2.23
C PRO A 144 -4.81 12.61 1.78
N LEU A 145 -5.62 12.57 0.72
CA LEU A 145 -6.27 13.71 0.10
C LEU A 145 -7.78 13.74 0.42
N PRO A 146 -8.44 14.90 0.25
CA PRO A 146 -9.89 14.98 0.34
C PRO A 146 -10.62 13.97 -0.57
N LYS A 147 -11.69 13.36 -0.04
CA LYS A 147 -12.46 12.31 -0.73
C LYS A 147 -12.97 12.71 -2.12
N PHE A 148 -13.30 13.99 -2.34
CA PHE A 148 -13.79 14.43 -3.65
C PHE A 148 -12.72 14.30 -4.75
N ILE A 149 -11.44 14.44 -4.39
CA ILE A 149 -10.30 14.25 -5.30
C ILE A 149 -10.07 12.76 -5.52
N LEU A 150 -10.01 11.99 -4.44
CA LEU A 150 -9.81 10.55 -4.52
C LEU A 150 -10.92 9.88 -5.35
N LYS A 151 -12.16 10.37 -5.25
CA LYS A 151 -13.29 9.92 -6.08
C LYS A 151 -13.06 10.16 -7.58
N ARG A 152 -12.24 11.14 -7.97
CA ARG A 152 -11.84 11.38 -9.37
C ARG A 152 -10.81 10.35 -9.85
N TRP A 153 -10.04 9.77 -8.93
CA TRP A 153 -8.98 8.79 -9.23
C TRP A 153 -9.42 7.33 -9.10
N GLY A 154 -10.61 7.08 -8.56
CA GLY A 154 -11.19 5.73 -8.46
C GLY A 154 -11.71 5.35 -7.07
N TRP A 155 -11.59 6.24 -6.07
CA TRP A 155 -12.03 5.96 -4.70
C TRP A 155 -13.52 5.68 -4.64
N ILE A 156 -13.90 4.65 -3.91
CA ILE A 156 -15.28 4.21 -3.73
C ILE A 156 -15.44 3.53 -2.37
N SER A 157 -16.62 3.68 -1.77
CA SER A 157 -16.98 3.01 -0.53
C SER A 157 -17.89 1.82 -0.82
N GLY A 158 -17.72 0.74 -0.06
CA GLY A 158 -18.56 -0.47 -0.13
C GLY A 158 -18.37 -1.31 1.12
N LYS A 159 -19.27 -2.29 1.35
CA LYS A 159 -19.30 -3.09 2.59
C LYS A 159 -17.97 -3.81 2.87
N ASN A 160 -17.39 -4.43 1.84
CA ASN A 160 -16.12 -5.18 1.93
C ASN A 160 -14.92 -4.36 1.42
N ILE A 161 -15.11 -3.06 1.22
CA ILE A 161 -14.05 -2.15 0.77
C ILE A 161 -13.46 -1.45 1.98
N LYS A 162 -12.15 -1.59 2.14
CA LYS A 162 -11.36 -0.86 3.11
C LYS A 162 -10.46 0.14 2.41
N HIS A 163 -10.08 1.20 3.11
CA HIS A 163 -9.22 2.23 2.58
C HIS A 163 -7.88 2.19 3.28
N ASN A 164 -6.79 2.39 2.55
CA ASN A 164 -5.46 2.55 3.10
C ASN A 164 -4.88 3.91 2.69
N TYR A 165 -4.30 4.63 3.65
CA TYR A 165 -3.66 5.92 3.42
C TYR A 165 -2.24 5.92 3.96
N MET A 166 -1.31 6.42 3.14
CA MET A 166 0.10 6.55 3.51
C MET A 166 0.31 7.76 4.44
N LEU A 167 0.95 7.51 5.59
CA LEU A 167 1.53 8.52 6.46
C LEU A 167 2.93 8.84 5.94
N TYR A 168 3.02 9.80 5.02
CA TYR A 168 4.24 10.18 4.29
C TYR A 168 5.30 10.91 5.13
N THR A 169 5.42 10.64 6.43
CA THR A 169 6.37 11.30 7.34
C THR A 169 7.82 11.20 6.90
N SER A 170 8.24 10.10 6.27
CA SER A 170 9.61 9.93 5.76
C SER A 170 9.97 10.94 4.68
N PHE A 171 8.99 11.44 3.92
CA PHE A 171 9.15 12.44 2.86
C PHE A 171 9.30 13.87 3.37
N PHE A 172 9.02 14.11 4.66
CA PHE A 172 9.18 15.43 5.27
C PHE A 172 10.53 15.54 5.99
N PRO A 173 11.20 16.71 5.91
CA PRO A 173 12.36 17.02 6.74
C PRO A 173 12.08 16.74 8.22
N LYS A 174 13.06 16.20 8.95
CA LYS A 174 12.89 15.72 10.34
C LYS A 174 12.24 16.77 11.26
N ILE A 175 12.62 18.04 11.10
CA ILE A 175 12.10 19.16 11.89
C ILE A 175 10.60 19.45 11.63
N LEU A 176 10.07 19.10 10.45
CA LEU A 176 8.67 19.34 10.07
C LEU A 176 7.75 18.15 10.37
N ARG A 177 8.29 16.97 10.69
CA ARG A 177 7.50 15.75 10.91
C ARG A 177 6.49 15.88 12.05
N GLY A 178 6.81 16.63 13.11
CA GLY A 178 5.88 16.90 14.21
C GLY A 178 4.63 17.67 13.75
N VAL A 179 4.83 18.72 12.95
CA VAL A 179 3.74 19.53 12.39
C VAL A 179 2.89 18.69 11.42
N TYR A 180 3.53 17.88 10.59
CA TYR A 180 2.82 16.98 9.67
C TYR A 180 1.92 16.00 10.43
N ARG A 181 2.44 15.32 11.47
CA ARG A 181 1.65 14.43 12.33
C ARG A 181 0.46 15.14 12.99
N TRP A 182 0.68 16.36 13.49
CA TRP A 182 -0.39 17.16 14.07
C TRP A 182 -1.52 17.44 13.08
N LYS A 183 -1.20 17.81 11.83
CA LYS A 183 -2.21 17.96 10.77
C LYS A 183 -2.87 16.62 10.41
N TYR A 184 -2.08 15.56 10.31
CA TYR A 184 -2.54 14.22 9.94
C TYR A 184 -3.52 13.62 10.95
N LYS A 185 -3.43 13.99 12.23
CA LYS A 185 -4.41 13.60 13.27
C LYS A 185 -5.85 13.92 12.88
N PHE A 186 -6.09 15.06 12.25
CA PHE A 186 -7.44 15.42 11.78
C PHE A 186 -7.89 14.53 10.62
N PHE A 187 -6.96 14.16 9.73
CA PHE A 187 -7.23 13.22 8.66
C PHE A 187 -7.61 11.83 9.20
N ILE A 188 -6.93 11.35 10.24
CA ILE A 188 -7.27 10.10 10.93
C ILE A 188 -8.69 10.15 11.49
N LYS A 189 -9.06 11.25 12.17
CA LYS A 189 -10.39 11.42 12.76
C LYS A 189 -11.52 11.37 11.71
N MET A 190 -11.27 11.83 10.49
CA MET A 190 -12.23 11.78 9.38
C MET A 190 -12.32 10.41 8.68
N ASN A 191 -11.40 9.50 8.98
CA ASN A 191 -11.26 8.20 8.31
C ASN A 191 -10.98 7.07 9.34
N LYS A 192 -11.78 6.99 10.40
CA LYS A 192 -11.55 6.12 11.57
C LYS A 192 -11.38 4.62 11.26
N ASP A 193 -12.00 4.13 10.19
CA ASP A 193 -11.96 2.70 9.81
C ASP A 193 -10.92 2.38 8.72
N ALA A 194 -10.10 3.36 8.35
CA ALA A 194 -9.03 3.16 7.37
C ALA A 194 -7.81 2.49 8.00
N TYR A 195 -7.02 1.88 7.12
CA TYR A 195 -5.67 1.43 7.35
C TYR A 195 -4.71 2.59 7.13
N TYR A 196 -3.62 2.60 7.88
CA TYR A 196 -2.61 3.65 7.78
C TYR A 196 -1.24 3.04 7.59
N ALA A 197 -0.69 3.19 6.40
CA ALA A 197 0.68 2.78 6.14
C ALA A 197 1.64 3.80 6.76
N VAL A 198 2.64 3.32 7.51
CA VAL A 198 3.73 4.21 7.98
C VAL A 198 4.60 4.64 6.80
N GLY A 199 5.53 5.57 7.04
CA GLY A 199 6.51 6.01 6.05
C GLY A 199 7.39 4.85 5.55
N LEU A 200 8.30 5.17 4.63
CA LEU A 200 9.04 4.13 3.91
C LEU A 200 10.25 3.63 4.71
N ILE A 201 10.40 2.32 4.78
CA ILE A 201 11.58 1.66 5.38
C ILE A 201 12.68 1.46 4.34
N GLY A 202 12.26 1.18 3.10
CA GLY A 202 13.11 1.10 1.93
C GLY A 202 12.38 1.63 0.71
N VAL A 203 13.14 1.79 -0.37
CA VAL A 203 12.68 2.40 -1.61
C VAL A 203 11.62 1.53 -2.30
N GLY A 204 10.73 2.21 -3.02
CA GLY A 204 9.70 1.60 -3.86
C GLY A 204 10.14 1.58 -5.33
N ILE A 205 9.17 1.60 -6.24
CA ILE A 205 9.40 1.59 -7.69
C ILE A 205 10.28 2.73 -8.21
N PHE A 206 10.35 3.89 -7.53
CA PHE A 206 11.20 5.00 -7.97
C PHE A 206 12.67 4.86 -7.56
N ARG A 207 12.97 3.94 -6.63
CA ARG A 207 14.33 3.61 -6.16
C ARG A 207 15.10 4.79 -5.53
N ASN A 208 14.42 5.89 -5.23
CA ASN A 208 15.03 7.11 -4.67
C ASN A 208 14.12 7.83 -3.67
N GLU A 209 13.08 7.16 -3.17
CA GLU A 209 12.15 7.74 -2.21
C GLU A 209 12.83 7.93 -0.83
N PRO A 210 12.53 9.02 -0.12
CA PRO A 210 13.02 9.21 1.25
C PRO A 210 12.52 8.12 2.20
N CYS A 211 13.47 7.44 2.84
CA CYS A 211 13.22 6.36 3.79
C CYS A 211 13.55 6.78 5.24
N TYR A 212 13.15 5.97 6.20
CA TYR A 212 13.64 6.09 7.57
C TYR A 212 15.13 5.76 7.64
N ASP A 213 15.87 6.59 8.36
CA ASP A 213 17.28 6.31 8.64
C ASP A 213 17.42 5.28 9.77
N LYS A 214 16.54 5.36 10.77
CA LYS A 214 16.59 4.55 12.00
C LYS A 214 15.22 4.02 12.40
N ILE A 215 15.20 2.91 13.12
CA ILE A 215 13.99 2.24 13.59
C ILE A 215 13.12 3.13 14.49
N GLU A 216 13.73 4.04 15.26
CA GLU A 216 13.02 4.96 16.16
C GLU A 216 12.10 5.93 15.40
N GLU A 217 12.40 6.22 14.13
CA GLU A 217 11.55 7.07 13.30
C GLU A 217 10.24 6.35 12.94
N MET A 218 10.32 5.07 12.60
CA MET A 218 9.16 4.20 12.40
C MET A 218 8.37 4.01 13.71
N LYS A 219 9.05 3.77 14.84
CA LYS A 219 8.41 3.65 16.16
C LYS A 219 7.56 4.86 16.49
N LYS A 220 8.08 6.07 16.25
CA LYS A 220 7.33 7.32 16.47
C LYS A 220 6.05 7.39 15.63
N ASP A 221 6.06 6.87 14.42
CA ASP A 221 4.88 6.84 13.56
C ASP A 221 3.87 5.78 14.00
N ILE A 222 4.32 4.60 14.38
CA ILE A 222 3.48 3.55 14.98
C ILE A 222 2.83 4.06 16.27
N GLU A 223 3.60 4.66 17.18
CA GLU A 223 3.07 5.26 18.41
C GLU A 223 2.07 6.38 18.13
N PHE A 224 2.35 7.22 17.13
CA PHE A 224 1.43 8.27 16.71
C PHE A 224 0.10 7.68 16.24
N LEU A 225 0.11 6.62 15.44
CA LEU A 225 -1.10 5.92 15.01
C LEU A 225 -1.86 5.34 16.21
N LYS A 226 -1.16 4.65 17.13
CA LYS A 226 -1.75 4.12 18.37
C LYS A 226 -2.43 5.19 19.22
N LYS A 227 -1.73 6.31 19.48
CA LYS A 227 -2.23 7.45 20.27
C LYS A 227 -3.49 8.09 19.66
N ASN A 228 -3.75 7.84 18.37
CA ASN A 228 -4.93 8.31 17.66
C ASN A 228 -5.95 7.20 17.38
N ASN A 229 -5.91 6.10 18.14
CA ASN A 229 -6.86 4.99 18.09
C ASN A 229 -6.97 4.28 16.73
N VAL A 230 -5.88 4.28 15.96
CA VAL A 230 -5.80 3.50 14.73
C VAL A 230 -5.73 2.01 15.10
N LYS A 231 -6.63 1.22 14.51
CA LYS A 231 -6.73 -0.23 14.79
C LYS A 231 -5.81 -1.07 13.91
N ASN A 232 -5.54 -0.59 12.70
CA ASN A 232 -4.79 -1.32 11.70
C ASN A 232 -3.79 -0.38 11.02
N PHE A 233 -2.52 -0.76 11.03
CA PHE A 233 -1.48 -0.05 10.31
C PHE A 233 -0.83 -0.98 9.29
N VAL A 234 -0.09 -0.38 8.37
CA VAL A 234 0.54 -1.11 7.28
C VAL A 234 2.01 -0.77 7.19
N ILE A 235 2.81 -1.78 6.87
CA ILE A 235 4.24 -1.66 6.60
C ILE A 235 4.49 -1.81 5.11
N PHE A 236 5.09 -0.77 4.53
CA PHE A 236 5.64 -0.81 3.17
C PHE A 236 7.17 -0.69 3.25
N ARG A 237 7.95 -1.71 2.87
CA ARG A 237 7.59 -3.05 2.37
C ARG A 237 8.26 -4.14 3.21
N ILE A 238 7.70 -5.35 3.23
CA ILE A 238 8.24 -6.48 4.02
C ILE A 238 9.70 -6.82 3.64
N GLY A 239 10.06 -6.71 2.36
CA GLY A 239 11.44 -6.93 1.91
C GLY A 239 12.45 -6.03 2.64
N SER A 240 12.10 -4.76 2.85
CA SER A 240 12.97 -3.82 3.56
C SER A 240 13.10 -4.14 5.06
N ILE A 241 12.08 -4.73 5.67
CA ILE A 241 12.22 -5.28 7.03
C ILE A 241 13.24 -6.43 7.05
N LEU A 242 13.16 -7.34 6.07
CA LEU A 242 14.07 -8.48 5.96
C LEU A 242 15.52 -8.07 5.72
N GLU A 243 15.74 -7.00 4.96
CA GLU A 243 17.05 -6.38 4.74
C GLU A 243 17.59 -5.72 6.02
N ARG A 244 16.74 -4.98 6.74
CA ARG A 244 17.17 -4.16 7.88
C ARG A 244 17.45 -4.98 9.15
N GLY A 245 16.63 -5.97 9.48
CA GLY A 245 16.85 -6.79 10.67
C GLY A 245 15.57 -7.27 11.37
N LYS A 246 15.71 -8.28 12.23
CA LYS A 246 14.57 -8.89 12.95
C LYS A 246 13.94 -7.90 13.92
N GLU A 247 14.74 -7.01 14.48
CA GLU A 247 14.28 -5.95 15.38
C GLU A 247 13.23 -5.05 14.72
N TRP A 248 13.34 -4.78 13.42
CA TRP A 248 12.34 -4.01 12.68
C TRP A 248 11.01 -4.76 12.58
N LEU A 249 11.06 -6.08 12.40
CA LEU A 249 9.86 -6.93 12.38
C LEU A 249 9.19 -6.98 13.75
N ASN A 250 9.97 -7.14 14.82
CA ASN A 250 9.47 -7.23 16.19
C ASN A 250 8.62 -6.01 16.58
N GLU A 251 9.02 -4.81 16.16
CA GLU A 251 8.27 -3.57 16.41
C GLU A 251 6.90 -3.53 15.72
N THR A 252 6.70 -4.38 14.72
CA THR A 252 5.51 -4.40 13.88
C THR A 252 4.55 -5.56 14.18
N ILE A 253 5.05 -6.61 14.84
CA ILE A 253 4.25 -7.77 15.27
C ILE A 253 3.80 -7.64 16.74
N SER A 254 4.59 -7.01 17.61
CA SER A 254 4.38 -7.01 19.07
C SER A 254 3.29 -6.03 19.58
N LEU A 255 2.22 -5.78 18.80
CA LEU A 255 1.29 -4.66 19.03
C LEU A 255 -0.20 -5.03 19.10
#